data_AF-A0A955FA27-F1
#
_entry.id   AF-A0A955FA27-F1
#
_cell.length_a   1.000
_cell.length_b   1.000
_cell.length_c   1.000
_cell.angle_alpha   90.00
_cell.angle_beta   90.00
_cell.angle_gamma   90.00
#
_symmetry.space_group_name_H-M   'P 1'
#
loop_
_entity.id
_entity.type
_entity.pdbx_description
1 polymer ?
#
loop_
_entity_poly.entity_id
_entity_poly.type
_entity_poly.pdbx_seq_one_letter_code
_entity_poly.pdbx_strand_id
1 'polypeptide(L)'
;MEILAEQPSQNRYVLADSIPELAEARDIERQLARGILDARKDSEVSQNSTELLPVDALSTADRTLEAGQTYGFDSSQYGEHEQGLVQDCHRLVAEWYRKKRPEYFPELRHEFRPEEQSFFSHGLSIRQMTENALVPIAATPEEEDRRVNERVEDATALMVRGLGAVATGLDTIRTISECTDWAIERFGRDQKTGKHEGYGGYVPEIQKLMIRDIRLDSKTDDRFEEQVGLPGTYITHEILQIALQRRNVEAGHMDKTTLHGSQLLVEDDLMDFVALLDEVATEQWCTNIFMGEEVARGFVKDYAGFRQEALARQASLKDLAKEVAAFVLDLAADKTDRRQALSLVEDFVKIRLLDMSKRDRGLAIDIFDEATADGLRQVAYLESIGQYDEAQQRFNEVAEKAPGGGFCGAGSCGLEAVNPYGEEGKLLASKLRAKTGDTITKDKVRTCKCGSRGSIVYAHNSGKVNKYCTSCGSYESKKTSGVQPAAQESTIAA
;
A
#
# COMPACT_ATOMS: atom_id res chain seq x y z
N MET A 1 55.14 9.10 17.96
CA MET A 1 53.82 9.73 17.92
C MET A 1 53.04 9.04 16.82
N GLU A 2 52.29 8.01 17.20
CA GLU A 2 51.29 7.43 16.31
C GLU A 2 50.21 8.48 16.09
N ILE A 3 50.02 8.85 14.83
CA ILE A 3 48.89 9.64 14.40
C ILE A 3 47.69 8.68 14.50
N LEU A 4 46.91 8.82 15.58
CA LEU A 4 45.59 8.22 15.67
C LEU A 4 44.80 8.78 14.49
N ALA A 5 44.55 7.93 13.49
CA ALA A 5 43.55 8.21 12.49
C ALA A 5 42.24 8.46 13.23
N GLU A 6 41.66 9.64 13.06
CA GLU A 6 40.27 9.88 13.43
C GLU A 6 39.44 8.81 12.73
N GLN A 7 38.89 7.88 13.51
CA GLN A 7 37.84 7.01 13.00
C GLN A 7 36.70 7.93 12.56
N PRO A 8 36.17 7.79 11.33
CA PRO A 8 34.98 8.54 10.95
C PRO A 8 33.91 8.26 12.00
N SER A 9 33.28 9.32 12.52
CA SER A 9 32.20 9.21 13.51
C SER A 9 31.23 8.14 13.04
N GLN A 10 31.14 7.02 13.75
CA GLN A 10 30.19 5.97 13.41
C GLN A 10 28.78 6.58 13.50
N ASN A 11 28.06 6.62 12.37
CA ASN A 11 26.66 7.08 12.32
C ASN A 11 25.89 6.41 13.47
N ARG A 12 25.22 7.22 14.30
CA ARG A 12 24.59 6.73 15.51
C ARG A 12 23.21 6.15 15.23
N TYR A 13 22.97 4.93 15.73
CA TYR A 13 21.67 4.26 15.70
C TYR A 13 21.26 3.93 17.14
N VAL A 14 20.01 4.23 17.48
CA VAL A 14 19.47 3.97 18.81
C VAL A 14 18.04 3.49 18.67
N LEU A 15 17.64 2.43 19.39
CA LEU A 15 16.23 2.01 19.44
C LEU A 15 15.43 3.09 20.15
N ALA A 16 14.26 3.47 19.63
CA ALA A 16 13.44 4.50 20.26
C ALA A 16 13.09 4.11 21.71
N ASP A 17 12.80 2.84 21.96
CA ASP A 17 12.49 2.29 23.29
C ASP A 17 13.72 2.15 24.22
N SER A 18 14.93 2.46 23.77
CA SER A 18 16.11 2.51 24.65
C SER A 18 16.28 3.87 25.35
N ILE A 19 15.52 4.89 24.91
CA ILE A 19 15.43 6.18 25.59
C ILE A 19 14.25 6.09 26.58
N PRO A 20 14.48 6.15 27.91
CA PRO A 20 13.44 5.88 28.90
C PRO A 20 12.16 6.72 28.73
N GLU A 21 12.32 8.01 28.45
CA GLU A 21 11.20 8.94 28.26
C GLU A 21 10.36 8.60 27.02
N LEU A 22 11.01 8.15 25.94
CA LEU A 22 10.29 7.68 24.75
C LEU A 22 9.64 6.32 25.01
N ALA A 23 10.33 5.40 25.67
CA ALA A 23 9.83 4.07 25.96
C ALA A 23 8.52 4.12 26.76
N GLU A 24 8.48 4.93 27.81
CA GLU A 24 7.27 5.13 28.63
C GLU A 24 6.12 5.74 27.80
N ALA A 25 6.39 6.82 27.06
CA ALA A 25 5.37 7.49 26.25
C ALA A 25 4.83 6.59 25.13
N ARG A 26 5.70 5.79 24.50
CA ARG A 26 5.34 4.82 23.47
C ARG A 26 4.55 3.66 24.02
N ASP A 27 4.88 3.15 25.21
CA ASP A 27 4.09 2.09 25.86
C ASP A 27 2.66 2.57 26.18
N ILE A 28 2.52 3.81 26.67
CA ILE A 28 1.20 4.43 26.88
C ILE A 28 0.42 4.48 25.56
N GLU A 29 1.04 4.94 24.47
CA GLU A 29 0.38 4.99 23.16
C GLU A 29 0.01 3.59 22.64
N ARG A 30 0.87 2.58 22.83
CA ARG A 30 0.56 1.17 22.50
C ARG A 30 -0.69 0.69 23.25
N GLN A 31 -0.79 0.98 24.55
CA GLN A 31 -1.95 0.62 25.37
C GLN A 31 -3.22 1.34 24.89
N LEU A 32 -3.14 2.63 24.56
CA LEU A 32 -4.25 3.40 24.02
C LEU A 32 -4.73 2.84 22.67
N ALA A 33 -3.81 2.57 21.75
CA ALA A 33 -4.11 2.01 20.43
C ALA A 33 -4.76 0.62 20.54
N ARG A 34 -4.27 -0.25 21.44
CA ARG A 34 -4.89 -1.55 21.73
C ARG A 34 -6.30 -1.40 22.31
N GLY A 35 -6.49 -0.46 23.23
CA GLY A 35 -7.82 -0.16 23.80
C GLY A 35 -8.84 0.27 22.74
N ILE A 36 -8.42 1.09 21.76
CA ILE A 36 -9.26 1.48 20.62
C ILE A 36 -9.61 0.26 19.75
N LEU A 37 -8.63 -0.59 19.45
CA LEU A 37 -8.84 -1.79 18.65
C LEU A 37 -9.82 -2.77 19.33
N ASP A 38 -9.66 -2.99 20.63
CA ASP A 38 -10.53 -3.88 21.42
C ASP A 38 -11.95 -3.34 21.52
N ALA A 39 -12.12 -2.03 21.76
CA ALA A 39 -13.44 -1.40 21.73
C ALA A 39 -14.11 -1.55 20.35
N ARG A 40 -13.34 -1.49 19.26
CA ARG A 40 -13.86 -1.69 17.90
C ARG A 40 -14.23 -3.14 17.62
N LYS A 41 -13.49 -4.12 18.15
CA LYS A 41 -13.87 -5.55 18.10
C LYS A 41 -15.26 -5.76 18.71
N ASP A 42 -15.50 -5.17 19.88
CA ASP A 42 -16.80 -5.26 20.56
C ASP A 42 -17.90 -4.54 19.78
N SER A 43 -17.56 -3.41 19.15
CA SER A 43 -18.48 -2.60 18.33
C SER A 43 -18.96 -3.34 17.07
N GLU A 44 -18.05 -4.02 16.35
CA GLU A 44 -18.39 -4.83 15.16
C GLU A 44 -19.34 -5.98 15.50
N VAL A 45 -19.23 -6.56 16.71
CA VAL A 45 -20.13 -7.60 17.21
C VAL A 45 -21.52 -7.05 17.53
N SER A 46 -21.63 -5.77 17.89
CA SER A 46 -22.87 -5.13 18.39
C SER A 46 -23.81 -4.51 17.34
N GLN A 47 -23.53 -4.66 16.03
CA GLN A 47 -24.32 -4.08 14.91
C GLN A 47 -24.32 -2.54 14.78
N ASN A 48 -23.50 -1.81 15.55
CA ASN A 48 -23.37 -0.35 15.49
C ASN A 48 -22.06 0.11 14.85
N SER A 49 -21.54 -0.60 13.84
CA SER A 49 -20.28 -0.22 13.19
C SER A 49 -20.49 1.05 12.33
N THR A 50 -19.98 2.19 12.80
CA THR A 50 -19.70 3.32 11.91
C THR A 50 -18.57 2.86 10.99
N GLU A 51 -18.73 3.01 9.67
CA GLU A 51 -17.67 2.67 8.71
C GLU A 51 -16.53 3.67 8.92
N LEU A 52 -15.46 3.20 9.56
CA LEU A 52 -14.27 4.01 9.81
C LEU A 52 -13.50 4.13 8.50
N LEU A 53 -13.03 5.34 8.23
CA LEU A 53 -12.37 5.73 6.99
C LEU A 53 -10.85 5.49 7.16
N PRO A 54 -10.29 4.34 6.75
CA PRO A 54 -8.85 4.08 6.88
C PRO A 54 -8.04 5.02 5.98
N VAL A 55 -6.72 5.01 6.10
CA VAL A 55 -5.84 5.82 5.23
C VAL A 55 -5.82 5.21 3.83
N ASP A 56 -6.67 5.72 2.95
CA ASP A 56 -6.71 5.34 1.55
C ASP A 56 -7.27 6.49 0.69
N ALA A 57 -7.11 6.38 -0.62
CA ALA A 57 -7.60 7.36 -1.57
C ALA A 57 -9.12 7.59 -1.49
N LEU A 58 -9.93 6.61 -1.09
CA LEU A 58 -11.38 6.78 -0.95
C LEU A 58 -11.72 7.69 0.25
N SER A 59 -10.97 7.61 1.35
CA SER A 59 -11.13 8.53 2.49
C SER A 59 -10.81 9.96 2.09
N THR A 60 -9.71 10.13 1.37
CA THR A 60 -9.28 11.44 0.88
C THR A 60 -10.30 12.01 -0.12
N ALA A 61 -10.91 11.17 -0.97
CA ALA A 61 -11.99 11.56 -1.85
C ALA A 61 -13.26 12.00 -1.09
N ASP A 62 -13.69 11.26 -0.06
CA ASP A 62 -14.83 11.65 0.77
C ASP A 62 -14.62 13.04 1.41
N ARG A 63 -13.41 13.30 1.92
CA ARG A 63 -13.01 14.60 2.49
C ARG A 63 -12.93 15.70 1.44
N THR A 64 -12.44 15.39 0.25
CA THR A 64 -12.40 16.33 -0.89
C THR A 64 -13.83 16.78 -1.24
N LEU A 65 -14.78 15.85 -1.32
CA LEU A 65 -16.19 16.17 -1.58
C LEU A 65 -16.83 16.96 -0.44
N GLU A 66 -16.56 16.60 0.82
CA GLU A 66 -17.03 17.34 2.00
C GLU A 66 -16.54 18.79 1.97
N ALA A 67 -15.26 19.02 1.65
CA ALA A 67 -14.70 20.36 1.52
C ALA A 67 -15.34 21.15 0.38
N GLY A 68 -15.58 20.51 -0.78
CA GLY A 68 -16.30 21.13 -1.90
C GLY A 68 -17.72 21.55 -1.54
N GLN A 69 -18.43 20.75 -0.75
CA GLN A 69 -19.78 21.05 -0.27
C GLN A 69 -19.80 22.14 0.81
N THR A 70 -18.78 22.18 1.67
CA THR A 70 -18.74 23.08 2.84
C THR A 70 -18.15 24.45 2.50
N TYR A 71 -17.06 24.48 1.76
CA TYR A 71 -16.27 25.68 1.46
C TYR A 71 -16.40 26.13 -0.01
N GLY A 72 -16.94 25.27 -0.88
CA GLY A 72 -17.04 25.49 -2.32
C GLY A 72 -15.94 24.77 -3.11
N PHE A 73 -16.27 24.35 -4.33
CA PHE A 73 -15.35 23.63 -5.23
C PHE A 73 -14.18 24.48 -5.76
N ASP A 74 -14.27 25.81 -5.65
CA ASP A 74 -13.16 26.73 -6.00
C ASP A 74 -12.34 27.16 -4.77
N SER A 75 -12.60 26.56 -3.59
CA SER A 75 -11.92 26.92 -2.34
C SER A 75 -10.50 26.35 -2.26
N SER A 76 -9.63 27.00 -1.48
CA SER A 76 -8.28 26.47 -1.20
C SER A 76 -8.33 25.12 -0.48
N GLN A 77 -9.33 24.88 0.38
CA GLN A 77 -9.53 23.63 1.09
C GLN A 77 -9.87 22.48 0.14
N TYR A 78 -10.75 22.72 -0.84
CA TYR A 78 -11.03 21.73 -1.88
C TYR A 78 -9.77 21.41 -2.69
N GLY A 79 -9.04 22.44 -3.13
CA GLY A 79 -7.81 22.26 -3.90
C GLY A 79 -6.69 21.55 -3.12
N GLU A 80 -6.56 21.80 -1.81
CA GLU A 80 -5.59 21.11 -0.95
C GLU A 80 -5.91 19.60 -0.84
N HIS A 81 -7.17 19.24 -0.60
CA HIS A 81 -7.60 17.84 -0.51
C HIS A 81 -7.56 17.12 -1.86
N GLU A 82 -7.91 17.79 -2.97
CA GLU A 82 -7.78 17.23 -4.32
C GLU A 82 -6.31 16.89 -4.64
N GLN A 83 -5.37 17.77 -4.27
CA GLN A 83 -3.94 17.50 -4.41
C GLN A 83 -3.51 16.30 -3.55
N GLY A 84 -4.04 16.20 -2.33
CA GLY A 84 -3.83 15.02 -1.47
C GLY A 84 -4.34 13.73 -2.10
N LEU A 85 -5.53 13.76 -2.71
CA LEU A 85 -6.10 12.60 -3.39
C LEU A 85 -5.20 12.16 -4.56
N VAL A 86 -4.71 13.11 -5.35
CA VAL A 86 -3.78 12.80 -6.46
C VAL A 86 -2.47 12.22 -5.93
N GLN A 87 -1.96 12.71 -4.79
CA GLN A 87 -0.76 12.18 -4.16
C GLN A 87 -0.96 10.74 -3.64
N ASP A 88 -2.09 10.45 -2.98
CA ASP A 88 -2.42 9.09 -2.53
C ASP A 88 -2.56 8.13 -3.70
N CYS A 89 -3.25 8.54 -4.77
CA CYS A 89 -3.38 7.75 -6.00
C CYS A 89 -2.04 7.58 -6.72
N HIS A 90 -1.17 8.59 -6.69
CA HIS A 90 0.17 8.49 -7.25
C HIS A 90 1.00 7.44 -6.53
N ARG A 91 0.96 7.45 -5.19
CA ARG A 91 1.65 6.46 -4.37
C ARG A 91 1.15 5.05 -4.65
N LEU A 92 -0.16 4.89 -4.70
CA LEU A 92 -0.82 3.62 -5.03
C LEU A 92 -0.36 3.05 -6.38
N VAL A 93 -0.42 3.87 -7.43
CA VAL A 93 -0.04 3.47 -8.78
C VAL A 93 1.45 3.14 -8.84
N ALA A 94 2.31 3.95 -8.20
CA ALA A 94 3.75 3.73 -8.19
C ALA A 94 4.15 2.43 -7.46
N GLU A 95 3.51 2.12 -6.33
CA GLU A 95 3.75 0.87 -5.60
C GLU A 95 3.39 -0.36 -6.43
N TRP A 96 2.27 -0.33 -7.16
CA TRP A 96 1.90 -1.42 -8.06
C TRP A 96 2.78 -1.48 -9.31
N TYR A 97 3.08 -0.33 -9.92
CA TYR A 97 3.96 -0.25 -11.09
C TYR A 97 5.35 -0.86 -10.81
N ARG A 98 5.80 -0.84 -9.55
CA ARG A 98 7.06 -1.46 -9.11
C ARG A 98 6.85 -2.57 -8.11
N LYS A 99 5.73 -3.29 -8.19
CA LYS A 99 5.36 -4.31 -7.20
C LYS A 99 6.48 -5.30 -6.93
N LYS A 100 7.12 -5.83 -7.98
CA LYS A 100 8.17 -6.86 -7.88
C LYS A 100 9.59 -6.33 -7.96
N ARG A 101 9.77 -5.01 -7.90
CA ARG A 101 11.05 -4.35 -8.12
C ARG A 101 11.36 -3.35 -7.01
N PRO A 102 12.63 -2.98 -6.82
CA PRO A 102 12.96 -1.89 -5.93
C PRO A 102 12.39 -0.57 -6.45
N GLU A 103 11.96 0.29 -5.53
CA GLU A 103 11.55 1.66 -5.83
C GLU A 103 11.82 2.58 -4.65
N TYR A 104 12.26 3.80 -4.96
CA TYR A 104 12.45 4.87 -4.00
C TYR A 104 11.29 5.85 -4.12
N PHE A 105 10.74 6.29 -3.00
CA PHE A 105 9.68 7.28 -2.91
C PHE A 105 10.22 8.53 -2.20
N PRO A 106 10.19 9.70 -2.86
CA PRO A 106 10.78 10.92 -2.34
C PRO A 106 10.05 11.43 -1.11
N GLU A 107 10.75 12.30 -0.38
CA GLU A 107 10.22 13.00 0.79
C GLU A 107 8.86 13.66 0.51
N LEU A 108 7.87 13.30 1.31
CA LEU A 108 6.57 13.96 1.41
C LEU A 108 6.56 14.83 2.66
N ARG A 109 6.28 16.13 2.49
CA ARG A 109 6.17 17.08 3.61
C ARG A 109 4.83 16.91 4.31
N HIS A 110 4.87 16.85 5.62
CA HIS A 110 3.71 16.87 6.50
C HIS A 110 3.78 18.10 7.41
N GLU A 111 2.81 18.99 7.27
CA GLU A 111 2.75 20.26 7.99
C GLU A 111 2.45 20.02 9.47
N PHE A 112 3.23 20.60 10.38
CA PHE A 112 2.85 20.64 11.79
C PHE A 112 1.89 21.80 12.07
N ARG A 113 0.73 21.51 12.65
CA ARG A 113 -0.23 22.52 13.10
C ARG A 113 -0.22 22.64 14.62
N PRO A 114 0.35 23.71 15.20
CA PRO A 114 0.50 23.85 16.66
C PRO A 114 -0.82 23.88 17.42
N GLU A 115 -1.87 24.40 16.81
CA GLU A 115 -3.21 24.51 17.41
C GLU A 115 -3.82 23.14 17.68
N GLU A 116 -3.52 22.17 16.81
CA GLU A 116 -4.04 20.81 16.86
C GLU A 116 -3.02 19.80 17.43
N GLN A 117 -1.77 20.25 17.67
CA GLN A 117 -0.64 19.42 18.09
C GLN A 117 -0.52 18.13 17.24
N SER A 118 -0.65 18.29 15.92
CA SER A 118 -0.70 17.17 14.98
C SER A 118 -0.03 17.52 13.65
N PHE A 119 0.46 16.49 12.97
CA PHE A 119 0.97 16.59 11.60
C PHE A 119 -0.16 16.37 10.61
N PHE A 120 -0.10 17.10 9.50
CA PHE A 120 -1.10 17.08 8.44
C PHE A 120 -0.47 16.70 7.11
N SER A 121 -1.15 15.83 6.38
CA SER A 121 -0.89 15.59 4.96
C SER A 121 -2.07 16.11 4.18
N HIS A 122 -1.87 17.16 3.37
CA HIS A 122 -2.91 17.73 2.49
C HIS A 122 -4.24 18.01 3.22
N GLY A 123 -4.16 18.76 4.33
CA GLY A 123 -5.32 19.10 5.16
C GLY A 123 -5.88 17.97 6.03
N LEU A 124 -5.29 16.77 6.01
CA LEU A 124 -5.75 15.63 6.83
C LEU A 124 -4.80 15.33 7.98
N SER A 125 -5.34 15.25 9.20
CA SER A 125 -4.56 14.89 10.40
C SER A 125 -4.06 13.45 10.31
N ILE A 126 -2.73 13.27 10.38
CA ILE A 126 -2.12 11.95 10.30
C ILE A 126 -2.41 11.12 11.55
N ARG A 127 -2.60 11.79 12.69
CA ARG A 127 -3.07 11.15 13.92
C ARG A 127 -4.46 10.53 13.73
N GLN A 128 -5.41 11.29 13.17
CA GLN A 128 -6.75 10.76 12.90
C GLN A 128 -6.71 9.62 11.87
N MET A 129 -5.88 9.78 10.84
CA MET A 129 -5.67 8.78 9.80
C MET A 129 -5.17 7.44 10.38
N THR A 130 -4.11 7.48 11.20
CA THR A 130 -3.56 6.27 11.85
C THR A 130 -4.51 5.68 12.90
N GLU A 131 -5.28 6.51 13.61
CA GLU A 131 -6.33 6.02 14.51
C GLU A 131 -7.45 5.29 13.76
N ASN A 132 -7.90 5.81 12.60
CA ASN A 132 -8.91 5.13 11.79
C ASN A 132 -8.41 3.80 11.22
N ALA A 133 -7.10 3.66 10.99
CA ALA A 133 -6.48 2.42 10.52
C ALA A 133 -6.44 1.30 11.57
N LEU A 134 -6.75 1.57 12.85
CA LEU A 134 -6.89 0.57 13.92
C LEU A 134 -8.19 -0.25 13.73
N VAL A 135 -8.26 -1.02 12.66
CA VAL A 135 -9.41 -1.86 12.30
C VAL A 135 -9.14 -3.29 12.78
N PRO A 136 -10.10 -3.95 13.46
CA PRO A 136 -9.96 -5.36 13.83
C PRO A 136 -9.78 -6.26 12.62
N ILE A 137 -8.83 -7.20 12.69
CA ILE A 137 -8.57 -8.16 11.61
C ILE A 137 -8.62 -9.56 12.18
N ALA A 138 -9.82 -10.13 12.13
CA ALA A 138 -10.22 -11.34 12.86
C ALA A 138 -9.37 -12.61 12.59
N ALA A 139 -8.49 -12.61 11.58
CA ALA A 139 -7.69 -13.76 11.18
C ALA A 139 -6.17 -13.61 11.38
N THR A 140 -5.66 -12.43 11.75
CA THR A 140 -4.22 -12.14 11.74
C THR A 140 -3.79 -11.20 12.88
N PRO A 141 -3.50 -11.73 14.09
CA PRO A 141 -2.99 -10.93 15.21
C PRO A 141 -1.73 -10.12 14.89
N GLU A 142 -0.84 -10.68 14.06
CA GLU A 142 0.35 -9.98 13.57
C GLU A 142 0.00 -8.65 12.87
N GLU A 143 -1.06 -8.63 12.06
CA GLU A 143 -1.49 -7.40 11.37
C GLU A 143 -2.06 -6.37 12.35
N GLU A 144 -2.79 -6.81 13.38
CA GLU A 144 -3.29 -5.93 14.43
C GLU A 144 -2.13 -5.25 15.19
N ASP A 145 -1.10 -6.02 15.54
CA ASP A 145 0.11 -5.48 16.17
C ASP A 145 0.83 -4.49 15.23
N ARG A 146 0.83 -4.72 13.91
CA ARG A 146 1.37 -3.76 12.96
C ARG A 146 0.60 -2.44 12.91
N ARG A 147 -0.74 -2.47 12.92
CA ARG A 147 -1.56 -1.24 12.97
C ARG A 147 -1.31 -0.45 14.25
N VAL A 148 -1.13 -1.15 15.38
CA VAL A 148 -0.72 -0.50 16.63
C VAL A 148 0.66 0.14 16.48
N ASN A 149 1.62 -0.55 15.88
CA ASN A 149 2.96 -0.01 15.66
C ASN A 149 2.98 1.20 14.71
N GLU A 150 2.18 1.22 13.64
CA GLU A 150 1.99 2.38 12.74
C GLU A 150 1.43 3.60 13.50
N ARG A 151 0.46 3.37 14.41
CA ARG A 151 -0.06 4.43 15.27
C ARG A 151 1.01 4.98 16.23
N VAL A 152 1.84 4.11 16.76
CA VAL A 152 2.95 4.48 17.67
C VAL A 152 4.07 5.22 16.93
N GLU A 153 4.35 4.85 15.67
CA GLU A 153 5.27 5.58 14.77
C GLU A 153 4.86 7.06 14.66
N ASP A 154 3.60 7.31 14.32
CA ASP A 154 3.07 8.67 14.19
C ASP A 154 3.19 9.47 15.50
N ALA A 155 2.87 8.85 16.64
CA ALA A 155 2.99 9.48 17.94
C ALA A 155 4.45 9.75 18.33
N THR A 156 5.38 8.89 17.91
CA THR A 156 6.81 9.02 18.22
C THR A 156 7.42 10.27 17.59
N ALA A 157 6.99 10.64 16.39
CA ALA A 157 7.39 11.92 15.78
C ALA A 157 7.04 13.12 16.68
N LEU A 158 5.84 13.12 17.29
CA LEU A 158 5.43 14.17 18.23
C LEU A 158 6.22 14.10 19.54
N MET A 159 6.53 12.90 20.04
CA MET A 159 7.32 12.71 21.27
C MET A 159 8.76 13.22 21.09
N VAL A 160 9.42 12.85 20.00
CA VAL A 160 10.78 13.32 19.66
C VAL A 160 10.79 14.84 19.50
N ARG A 161 9.77 15.41 18.81
CA ARG A 161 9.59 16.86 18.72
C ARG A 161 9.46 17.50 20.11
N GLY A 162 8.62 16.94 20.98
CA GLY A 162 8.35 17.47 22.32
C GLY A 162 9.56 17.41 23.27
N LEU A 163 10.38 16.37 23.16
CA LEU A 163 11.65 16.24 23.91
C LEU A 163 12.72 17.23 23.40
N GLY A 164 12.64 17.60 22.11
CA GLY A 164 13.58 18.49 21.44
C GLY A 164 14.94 17.84 21.15
N ALA A 165 15.70 18.46 20.25
CA ALA A 165 17.00 17.96 19.76
C ALA A 165 18.04 17.71 20.86
N VAL A 166 17.88 18.30 22.04
CA VAL A 166 18.80 18.18 23.18
C VAL A 166 18.75 16.80 23.86
N ALA A 167 17.61 16.10 23.79
CA ALA A 167 17.44 14.79 24.44
C ALA A 167 17.82 13.62 23.52
N THR A 168 17.53 13.70 22.22
CA THR A 168 17.79 12.59 21.29
C THR A 168 19.09 12.78 20.50
N GLY A 169 19.44 14.01 20.11
CA GLY A 169 20.53 14.30 19.16
C GLY A 169 20.30 13.75 17.75
N LEU A 170 19.11 13.16 17.52
CA LEU A 170 18.71 12.42 16.33
C LEU A 170 17.32 12.92 15.93
N ASP A 171 17.16 13.33 14.68
CA ASP A 171 15.94 13.95 14.14
C ASP A 171 15.20 13.04 13.13
N THR A 172 15.77 11.88 12.83
CA THR A 172 15.22 10.93 11.86
C THR A 172 14.79 9.64 12.55
N ILE A 173 13.52 9.26 12.35
CA ILE A 173 12.94 8.00 12.81
C ILE A 173 12.87 7.04 11.64
N ARG A 174 13.56 5.91 11.72
CA ARG A 174 13.55 4.83 10.73
C ARG A 174 12.68 3.67 11.17
N THR A 175 11.79 3.24 10.29
CA THR A 175 10.92 2.07 10.46
C THR A 175 11.19 1.06 9.36
N ILE A 176 11.37 -0.20 9.75
CA ILE A 176 11.58 -1.32 8.84
C ILE A 176 10.33 -2.19 8.87
N SER A 177 9.71 -2.33 7.70
CA SER A 177 8.44 -3.02 7.48
C SER A 177 8.66 -4.21 6.54
N GLU A 178 8.99 -5.36 7.08
CA GLU A 178 9.11 -6.60 6.29
C GLU A 178 7.75 -7.16 5.87
N CYS A 179 7.72 -8.07 4.89
CA CYS A 179 6.52 -8.84 4.59
C CYS A 179 6.15 -9.74 5.78
N THR A 180 4.87 -9.71 6.19
CA THR A 180 4.37 -10.48 7.34
C THR A 180 4.48 -11.98 7.12
N ASP A 181 4.65 -12.72 8.22
CA ASP A 181 4.77 -14.18 8.16
C ASP A 181 3.48 -14.83 7.68
N TRP A 182 2.31 -14.32 8.11
CA TRP A 182 1.03 -14.84 7.63
C TRP A 182 0.88 -14.72 6.10
N ALA A 183 1.37 -13.64 5.50
CA ALA A 183 1.28 -13.41 4.05
C ALA A 183 2.22 -14.35 3.29
N ILE A 184 3.44 -14.57 3.81
CA ILE A 184 4.42 -15.50 3.24
C ILE A 184 3.88 -16.94 3.32
N GLU A 185 3.37 -17.36 4.47
CA GLU A 185 2.79 -18.69 4.65
C GLU A 185 1.59 -18.92 3.73
N ARG A 186 0.72 -17.91 3.59
CA ARG A 186 -0.43 -17.98 2.70
C ARG A 186 0.01 -18.12 1.25
N PHE A 187 0.95 -17.32 0.78
CA PHE A 187 1.53 -17.47 -0.55
C PHE A 187 2.09 -18.87 -0.80
N GLY A 188 2.80 -19.44 0.18
CA GLY A 188 3.30 -20.82 0.10
C GLY A 188 2.19 -21.89 0.01
N ARG A 189 1.00 -21.64 0.59
CA ARG A 189 -0.18 -22.51 0.42
C ARG A 189 -0.83 -22.30 -0.94
N ASP A 190 -0.93 -21.07 -1.41
CA ASP A 190 -1.50 -20.72 -2.70
C ASP A 190 -0.71 -21.38 -3.85
N GLN A 191 0.63 -21.38 -3.77
CA GLN A 191 1.49 -22.09 -4.73
C GLN A 191 1.23 -23.61 -4.79
N LYS A 192 0.82 -24.22 -3.67
CA LYS A 192 0.51 -25.67 -3.60
C LYS A 192 -0.90 -26.00 -4.08
N THR A 193 -1.85 -25.09 -3.85
CA THR A 193 -3.28 -25.34 -4.10
C THR A 193 -3.81 -24.72 -5.39
N GLY A 194 -3.06 -23.78 -5.98
CA GLY A 194 -3.48 -22.99 -7.14
C GLY A 194 -4.61 -22.01 -6.86
N LYS A 195 -4.95 -21.78 -5.58
CA LYS A 195 -5.96 -20.80 -5.16
C LYS A 195 -5.25 -19.54 -4.71
N HIS A 196 -5.66 -18.38 -5.21
CA HIS A 196 -5.13 -17.10 -4.76
C HIS A 196 -6.05 -16.50 -3.70
N GLU A 197 -5.57 -16.36 -2.46
CA GLU A 197 -6.38 -15.88 -1.32
C GLU A 197 -6.16 -14.40 -0.96
N GLY A 198 -5.38 -13.66 -1.75
CA GLY A 198 -5.01 -12.27 -1.49
C GLY A 198 -4.00 -12.12 -0.33
N TYR A 199 -3.04 -11.19 -0.49
CA TYR A 199 -1.96 -10.97 0.48
C TYR A 199 -1.96 -9.59 1.07
N GLY A 200 -2.98 -8.78 0.82
CA GLY A 200 -3.12 -7.58 1.62
C GLY A 200 -2.17 -6.44 1.33
N GLY A 201 -1.83 -6.21 0.06
CA GLY A 201 -0.81 -5.26 -0.35
C GLY A 201 0.62 -5.77 -0.15
N TYR A 202 0.83 -6.79 0.69
CA TYR A 202 2.13 -7.46 0.80
C TYR A 202 2.50 -8.16 -0.52
N VAL A 203 3.80 -8.25 -0.79
CA VAL A 203 4.36 -8.92 -1.97
C VAL A 203 5.20 -10.12 -1.52
N PRO A 204 4.57 -11.21 -1.03
CA PRO A 204 5.27 -12.35 -0.45
C PRO A 204 6.11 -13.12 -1.47
N GLU A 205 5.82 -13.02 -2.77
CA GLU A 205 6.57 -13.65 -3.85
C GLU A 205 8.06 -13.27 -3.83
N ILE A 206 8.36 -12.01 -3.53
CA ILE A 206 9.73 -11.49 -3.37
C ILE A 206 10.01 -11.05 -1.94
N GLN A 207 9.12 -11.41 -1.00
CA GLN A 207 9.14 -10.99 0.40
C GLN A 207 9.47 -9.50 0.58
N LYS A 208 8.84 -8.64 -0.24
CA LYS A 208 9.20 -7.22 -0.32
C LYS A 208 9.13 -6.56 1.06
N LEU A 209 10.17 -5.83 1.42
CA LEU A 209 10.19 -4.99 2.61
C LEU A 209 10.12 -3.51 2.22
N MET A 210 9.65 -2.70 3.15
CA MET A 210 9.64 -1.25 3.06
C MET A 210 10.47 -0.67 4.19
N ILE A 211 11.35 0.29 3.89
CA ILE A 211 12.09 1.06 4.90
C ILE A 211 11.67 2.51 4.74
N ARG A 212 11.22 3.13 5.82
CA ARG A 212 10.72 4.50 5.85
C ARG A 212 11.52 5.32 6.84
N ASP A 213 11.86 6.54 6.44
CA ASP A 213 12.45 7.55 7.31
C ASP A 213 11.49 8.72 7.47
N ILE A 214 11.29 9.14 8.72
CA ILE A 214 10.57 10.36 9.10
C ILE A 214 11.59 11.33 9.71
N ARG A 215 11.94 12.37 8.96
CA ARG A 215 12.85 13.43 9.40
C ARG A 215 12.08 14.62 9.93
N LEU A 216 12.43 15.09 11.12
CA LEU A 216 11.84 16.28 11.75
C LEU A 216 12.67 17.52 11.41
N ASP A 217 12.07 18.53 10.78
CA ASP A 217 12.77 19.79 10.52
C ASP A 217 12.66 20.74 11.72
N SER A 218 13.78 20.94 12.40
CA SER A 218 13.92 21.88 13.51
C SER A 218 13.56 23.34 13.19
N LYS A 219 13.49 23.73 11.90
CA LYS A 219 13.17 25.11 11.50
C LYS A 219 11.69 25.35 11.32
N THR A 220 10.97 24.41 10.71
CA THR A 220 9.54 24.56 10.40
C THR A 220 8.65 23.77 11.35
N ASP A 221 9.22 22.90 12.19
CA ASP A 221 8.54 21.87 12.97
C ASP A 221 7.82 20.80 12.14
N ASP A 222 7.91 20.85 10.81
CA ASP A 222 7.32 19.86 9.93
C ASP A 222 8.07 18.53 9.98
N ARG A 223 7.45 17.48 9.45
CA ARG A 223 8.13 16.22 9.18
C ARG A 223 8.16 15.90 7.69
N PHE A 224 9.20 15.20 7.27
CA PHE A 224 9.41 14.74 5.90
C PHE A 224 9.50 13.23 5.91
N GLU A 225 8.63 12.57 5.15
CA GLU A 225 8.57 11.11 5.05
C GLU A 225 9.13 10.66 3.70
N GLU A 226 10.24 9.94 3.69
CA GLU A 226 10.71 9.22 2.51
C GLU A 226 10.69 7.70 2.73
N GLN A 227 10.69 6.93 1.64
CA GLN A 227 10.59 5.48 1.74
C GLN A 227 11.30 4.78 0.59
N VAL A 228 11.80 3.57 0.85
CA VAL A 228 12.32 2.67 -0.17
C VAL A 228 11.68 1.30 -0.01
N GLY A 229 11.22 0.72 -1.12
CA GLY A 229 10.80 -0.67 -1.19
C GLY A 229 11.91 -1.52 -1.79
N LEU A 230 12.27 -2.63 -1.13
CA LEU A 230 13.33 -3.54 -1.57
C LEU A 230 12.82 -4.98 -1.65
N PRO A 231 13.23 -5.76 -2.66
CA PRO A 231 13.03 -7.20 -2.64
C PRO A 231 13.74 -7.84 -1.44
N GLY A 232 13.01 -8.66 -0.68
CA GLY A 232 13.54 -9.41 0.46
C GLY A 232 14.18 -10.75 0.09
N THR A 233 14.38 -11.01 -1.22
CA THR A 233 15.01 -12.25 -1.71
C THR A 233 16.43 -12.42 -1.16
N TYR A 234 17.22 -11.34 -1.17
CA TYR A 234 18.57 -11.32 -0.62
C TYR A 234 18.67 -10.51 0.67
N ILE A 235 17.79 -9.52 0.86
CA ILE A 235 17.71 -8.69 2.08
C ILE A 235 16.73 -9.34 3.06
N THR A 236 17.14 -10.46 3.64
CA THR A 236 16.31 -11.22 4.60
C THR A 236 16.31 -10.56 5.99
N HIS A 237 15.44 -11.04 6.88
CA HIS A 237 15.42 -10.63 8.28
C HIS A 237 16.80 -10.75 8.97
N GLU A 238 17.54 -11.82 8.67
CA GLU A 238 18.88 -12.05 9.21
C GLU A 238 19.88 -10.99 8.70
N ILE A 239 19.79 -10.58 7.43
CA ILE A 239 20.60 -9.49 6.89
C ILE A 239 20.31 -8.17 7.60
N LEU A 240 19.03 -7.87 7.87
CA LEU A 240 18.63 -6.67 8.62
C LEU A 240 19.23 -6.70 10.03
N GLN A 241 19.13 -7.83 10.74
CA GLN A 241 19.73 -7.99 12.07
C GLN A 241 21.25 -7.80 12.07
N ILE A 242 21.96 -8.39 11.08
CA ILE A 242 23.42 -8.22 10.94
C ILE A 242 23.79 -6.76 10.63
N ALA A 243 23.06 -6.10 9.73
CA ALA A 243 23.30 -4.70 9.39
C ALA A 243 23.08 -3.77 10.60
N LEU A 244 22.02 -4.01 11.38
CA LEU A 244 21.76 -3.29 12.63
C LEU A 244 22.85 -3.57 13.68
N GLN A 245 23.34 -4.80 13.77
CA GLN A 245 24.48 -5.12 14.64
C GLN A 245 25.75 -4.37 14.22
N ARG A 246 26.02 -4.19 12.92
CA ARG A 246 27.13 -3.32 12.43
C ARG A 246 26.96 -1.85 12.81
N ARG A 247 25.76 -1.43 13.16
CA ARG A 247 25.42 -0.11 13.72
C ARG A 247 25.28 -0.11 15.24
N ASN A 248 25.76 -1.16 15.91
CA ASN A 248 25.71 -1.36 17.37
C ASN A 248 24.28 -1.44 17.94
N VAL A 249 23.31 -1.89 17.14
CA VAL A 249 21.94 -2.16 17.60
C VAL A 249 21.76 -3.65 17.86
N GLU A 250 21.33 -4.01 19.07
CA GLU A 250 21.05 -5.40 19.46
C GLU A 250 19.68 -5.87 18.94
N ALA A 251 19.63 -6.29 17.67
CA ALA A 251 18.38 -6.73 17.01
C ALA A 251 18.22 -8.25 16.90
N GLY A 252 19.23 -9.06 17.25
CA GLY A 252 19.26 -10.51 16.95
C GLY A 252 18.19 -11.38 17.63
N HIS A 253 17.41 -10.82 18.56
CA HIS A 253 16.30 -11.50 19.25
C HIS A 253 14.92 -10.96 18.85
N MET A 254 14.87 -9.91 18.02
CA MET A 254 13.63 -9.28 17.60
C MET A 254 13.08 -10.03 16.40
N ASP A 255 11.80 -10.40 16.43
CA ASP A 255 11.08 -10.81 15.22
C ASP A 255 10.69 -9.60 14.36
N LYS A 256 10.09 -9.84 13.19
CA LYS A 256 9.70 -8.80 12.24
C LYS A 256 8.78 -7.74 12.86
N THR A 257 7.80 -8.17 13.66
CA THR A 257 6.81 -7.29 14.28
C THR A 257 7.43 -6.46 15.40
N THR A 258 8.33 -7.07 16.18
CA THR A 258 9.09 -6.40 17.24
C THR A 258 10.05 -5.38 16.66
N LEU A 259 10.77 -5.73 15.58
CA LEU A 259 11.68 -4.80 14.89
C LEU A 259 10.91 -3.60 14.32
N HIS A 260 9.80 -3.85 13.63
CA HIS A 260 8.89 -2.82 13.12
C HIS A 260 8.40 -1.89 14.24
N GLY A 261 7.98 -2.47 15.36
CA GLY A 261 7.46 -1.74 16.51
C GLY A 261 8.50 -1.02 17.35
N SER A 262 9.78 -1.40 17.27
CA SER A 262 10.86 -0.81 18.07
C SER A 262 11.29 0.55 17.55
N GLN A 263 11.35 0.71 16.23
CA GLN A 263 11.77 1.93 15.51
C GLN A 263 13.18 2.40 15.91
N LEU A 264 13.86 3.06 14.98
CA LEU A 264 15.24 3.47 15.13
C LEU A 264 15.32 4.99 15.05
N LEU A 265 16.09 5.61 15.93
CA LEU A 265 16.58 6.96 15.75
C LEU A 265 17.94 6.88 15.06
N VAL A 266 18.11 7.58 13.94
CA VAL A 266 19.28 7.45 13.05
C VAL A 266 19.83 8.81 12.62
N GLU A 267 21.11 8.84 12.20
CA GLU A 267 21.78 10.04 11.65
C GLU A 267 22.05 9.96 10.14
N ASP A 268 22.01 8.76 9.55
CA ASP A 268 22.40 8.55 8.17
C ASP A 268 21.24 8.59 7.19
N ASP A 269 21.57 8.87 5.93
CA ASP A 269 20.60 8.88 4.85
C ASP A 269 20.02 7.48 4.62
N LEU A 270 18.74 7.41 4.22
CA LEU A 270 18.06 6.16 3.92
C LEU A 270 18.87 5.27 2.96
N MET A 271 19.47 5.84 1.92
CA MET A 271 20.24 5.09 0.92
C MET A 271 21.61 4.64 1.44
N ASP A 272 22.19 5.31 2.44
CA ASP A 272 23.41 4.82 3.10
C ASP A 272 23.11 3.53 3.87
N PHE A 273 21.93 3.43 4.48
CA PHE A 273 21.50 2.18 5.11
C PHE A 273 21.16 1.10 4.08
N VAL A 274 20.52 1.44 2.96
CA VAL A 274 20.33 0.50 1.84
C VAL A 274 21.68 -0.03 1.34
N ALA A 275 22.68 0.84 1.21
CA ALA A 275 24.02 0.44 0.79
C ALA A 275 24.67 -0.54 1.77
N LEU A 276 24.48 -0.33 3.07
CA LEU A 276 24.92 -1.27 4.10
C LEU A 276 24.19 -2.62 3.99
N LEU A 277 22.88 -2.62 3.75
CA LEU A 277 22.10 -3.85 3.57
C LEU A 277 22.60 -4.65 2.36
N ASP A 278 22.84 -3.98 1.23
CA ASP A 278 23.38 -4.59 0.03
C ASP A 278 24.81 -5.11 0.23
N GLU A 279 25.65 -4.43 1.02
CA GLU A 279 26.99 -4.89 1.41
C GLU A 279 26.91 -6.18 2.23
N VAL A 280 26.10 -6.18 3.30
CA VAL A 280 25.91 -7.35 4.16
C VAL A 280 25.36 -8.53 3.36
N ALA A 281 24.34 -8.29 2.52
CA ALA A 281 23.79 -9.32 1.65
C ALA A 281 24.83 -9.83 0.64
N THR A 282 25.64 -8.95 0.06
CA THR A 282 26.71 -9.34 -0.87
C THR A 282 27.69 -10.30 -0.21
N GLU A 283 28.06 -10.03 1.04
CA GLU A 283 28.95 -10.90 1.82
C GLU A 283 28.31 -12.23 2.19
N GLN A 284 27.07 -12.22 2.71
CA GLN A 284 26.40 -13.43 3.18
C GLN A 284 26.03 -14.38 2.02
N TRP A 285 25.58 -13.82 0.90
CA TRP A 285 25.15 -14.60 -0.27
C TRP A 285 26.26 -14.85 -1.29
N CYS A 286 27.44 -14.23 -1.13
CA CYS A 286 28.57 -14.36 -2.05
C CYS A 286 28.22 -13.97 -3.51
N THR A 287 27.28 -13.05 -3.70
CA THR A 287 26.88 -12.49 -5.01
C THR A 287 26.77 -10.97 -4.93
N ASN A 288 26.90 -10.25 -6.04
CA ASN A 288 26.86 -8.79 -6.04
C ASN A 288 25.41 -8.30 -5.97
N ILE A 289 25.01 -7.68 -4.85
CA ILE A 289 23.63 -7.20 -4.63
C ILE A 289 23.56 -5.68 -4.77
N PHE A 290 22.56 -5.16 -5.48
CA PHE A 290 22.25 -3.73 -5.57
C PHE A 290 20.74 -3.51 -5.52
N MET A 291 20.29 -2.63 -4.63
CA MET A 291 18.88 -2.37 -4.32
C MET A 291 18.10 -3.67 -4.02
N GLY A 292 18.72 -4.60 -3.29
CA GLY A 292 18.16 -5.91 -2.97
C GLY A 292 18.08 -6.91 -4.13
N GLU A 293 18.60 -6.59 -5.32
CA GLU A 293 18.62 -7.47 -6.48
C GLU A 293 20.04 -7.93 -6.83
N GLU A 294 20.17 -9.14 -7.37
CA GLU A 294 21.45 -9.61 -7.91
C GLU A 294 21.79 -8.87 -9.21
N VAL A 295 23.01 -8.36 -9.27
CA VAL A 295 23.56 -7.66 -10.43
C VAL A 295 24.89 -8.29 -10.86
N ALA A 296 25.32 -7.98 -12.08
CA ALA A 296 26.61 -8.48 -12.58
C ALA A 296 27.77 -8.08 -11.65
N ARG A 297 28.80 -8.93 -11.55
CA ARG A 297 29.96 -8.71 -10.65
C ARG A 297 30.69 -7.37 -10.86
N GLY A 298 30.67 -6.83 -12.07
CA GLY A 298 31.29 -5.54 -12.41
C GLY A 298 30.32 -4.35 -12.42
N PHE A 299 29.08 -4.55 -11.98
CA PHE A 299 28.07 -3.49 -11.94
C PHE A 299 28.47 -2.41 -10.95
N VAL A 300 28.41 -1.14 -11.38
CA VAL A 300 28.70 0.03 -10.55
C VAL A 300 27.44 0.39 -9.78
N LYS A 301 27.46 0.23 -8.46
CA LYS A 301 26.33 0.58 -7.58
C LYS A 301 26.24 2.11 -7.46
N ASP A 302 25.16 2.70 -7.95
CA ASP A 302 24.92 4.14 -7.88
C ASP A 302 23.56 4.43 -7.24
N TYR A 303 23.56 4.56 -5.92
CA TYR A 303 22.35 4.80 -5.13
C TYR A 303 21.75 6.20 -5.39
N ALA A 304 22.60 7.20 -5.64
CA ALA A 304 22.14 8.55 -5.98
C ALA A 304 21.50 8.56 -7.38
N GLY A 305 22.11 7.87 -8.35
CA GLY A 305 21.54 7.61 -9.67
C GLY A 305 20.18 6.92 -9.57
N PHE A 306 20.06 5.87 -8.75
CA PHE A 306 18.79 5.17 -8.53
C PHE A 306 17.68 6.10 -8.02
N ARG A 307 17.99 6.99 -7.04
CA ARG A 307 17.03 8.01 -6.57
C ARG A 307 16.56 8.91 -7.71
N GLN A 308 17.46 9.38 -8.58
CA GLN A 308 17.09 10.22 -9.73
C GLN A 308 16.24 9.48 -10.76
N GLU A 309 16.58 8.23 -11.06
CA GLU A 309 15.78 7.39 -11.95
C GLU A 309 14.38 7.12 -11.38
N ALA A 310 14.27 6.90 -10.06
CA ALA A 310 12.99 6.75 -9.35
C ALA A 310 12.10 8.00 -9.49
N LEU A 311 12.68 9.19 -9.34
CA LEU A 311 11.96 10.45 -9.55
C LEU A 311 11.44 10.57 -10.99
N ALA A 312 12.25 10.20 -11.98
CA ALA A 312 11.84 10.22 -13.39
C ALA A 312 10.71 9.21 -13.67
N ARG A 313 10.82 7.98 -13.14
CA ARG A 313 9.75 6.97 -13.23
C ARG A 313 8.47 7.49 -12.60
N GLN A 314 8.52 8.02 -11.38
CA GLN A 314 7.36 8.56 -10.70
C GLN A 314 6.73 9.75 -11.43
N ALA A 315 7.53 10.62 -12.05
CA ALA A 315 7.03 11.71 -12.87
C ALA A 315 6.20 11.20 -14.06
N SER A 316 6.57 10.06 -14.64
CA SER A 316 5.84 9.43 -15.75
C SER A 316 4.47 8.86 -15.35
N LEU A 317 4.22 8.64 -14.06
CA LEU A 317 2.97 8.08 -13.53
C LEU A 317 1.95 9.16 -13.11
N LYS A 318 2.30 10.44 -13.20
CA LYS A 318 1.46 11.55 -12.70
C LYS A 318 0.11 11.65 -13.41
N ASP A 319 0.06 11.41 -14.71
CA ASP A 319 -1.21 11.52 -15.44
C ASP A 319 -2.13 10.33 -15.12
N LEU A 320 -1.56 9.11 -15.00
CA LEU A 320 -2.32 7.96 -14.51
C LEU A 320 -2.83 8.20 -13.08
N ALA A 321 -2.03 8.80 -12.20
CA ALA A 321 -2.46 9.14 -10.84
C ALA A 321 -3.68 10.08 -10.82
N LYS A 322 -3.72 11.08 -11.71
CA LYS A 322 -4.88 11.97 -11.86
C LYS A 322 -6.11 11.25 -12.40
N GLU A 323 -5.93 10.35 -13.37
CA GLU A 323 -7.04 9.51 -13.88
C GLU A 323 -7.63 8.64 -12.76
N VAL A 324 -6.77 8.02 -11.95
CA VAL A 324 -7.21 7.20 -10.81
C VAL A 324 -7.89 8.07 -9.75
N ALA A 325 -7.35 9.25 -9.42
CA ALA A 325 -7.94 10.18 -8.48
C ALA A 325 -9.36 10.61 -8.92
N ALA A 326 -9.54 10.95 -10.20
CA ALA A 326 -10.85 11.28 -10.75
C ALA A 326 -11.83 10.10 -10.62
N PHE A 327 -11.39 8.88 -10.95
CA PHE A 327 -12.21 7.68 -10.80
C PHE A 327 -12.61 7.41 -9.33
N VAL A 328 -11.67 7.57 -8.38
CA VAL A 328 -11.93 7.41 -6.95
C VAL A 328 -12.93 8.47 -6.46
N LEU A 329 -12.79 9.72 -6.92
CA LEU A 329 -13.72 10.80 -6.60
C LEU A 329 -15.13 10.54 -7.12
N ASP A 330 -15.26 10.00 -8.34
CA ASP A 330 -16.54 9.58 -8.91
C ASP A 330 -17.20 8.47 -8.07
N LEU A 331 -16.43 7.47 -7.62
CA LEU A 331 -16.94 6.41 -6.75
C LEU A 331 -17.48 6.96 -5.42
N ALA A 332 -16.78 7.93 -4.82
CA ALA A 332 -17.18 8.61 -3.60
C ALA A 332 -18.43 9.49 -3.82
N ALA A 333 -18.47 10.26 -4.91
CA ALA A 333 -19.60 11.12 -5.27
C ALA A 333 -20.87 10.29 -5.51
N ASP A 334 -20.71 9.14 -6.16
CA ASP A 334 -21.78 8.18 -6.35
C ASP A 334 -22.23 7.56 -5.03
N LYS A 335 -21.46 7.62 -3.93
CA LYS A 335 -21.67 6.89 -2.67
C LYS A 335 -21.61 5.38 -2.88
N THR A 336 -20.64 4.92 -3.66
CA THR A 336 -20.41 3.48 -3.87
C THR A 336 -20.07 2.82 -2.54
N ASP A 337 -20.53 1.58 -2.31
CA ASP A 337 -20.18 0.83 -1.10
C ASP A 337 -18.65 0.77 -0.97
N ARG A 338 -18.09 1.28 0.12
CA ARG A 338 -16.66 1.58 0.21
C ARG A 338 -15.79 0.35 0.08
N ARG A 339 -16.15 -0.77 0.72
CA ARG A 339 -15.44 -2.05 0.55
C ARG A 339 -15.44 -2.51 -0.91
N GLN A 340 -16.55 -2.29 -1.62
CA GLN A 340 -16.64 -2.61 -3.04
C GLN A 340 -15.85 -1.63 -3.92
N ALA A 341 -15.80 -0.35 -3.54
CA ALA A 341 -15.02 0.65 -4.23
C ALA A 341 -13.53 0.27 -4.28
N LEU A 342 -12.97 -0.32 -3.22
CA LEU A 342 -11.58 -0.84 -3.21
C LEU A 342 -11.31 -1.79 -4.39
N SER A 343 -12.21 -2.75 -4.63
CA SER A 343 -12.05 -3.71 -5.74
C SER A 343 -12.20 -3.04 -7.10
N LEU A 344 -13.05 -2.01 -7.21
CA LEU A 344 -13.20 -1.25 -8.46
C LEU A 344 -11.96 -0.43 -8.78
N VAL A 345 -11.35 0.21 -7.78
CA VAL A 345 -10.09 0.95 -7.95
C VAL A 345 -8.97 -0.01 -8.33
N GLU A 346 -8.89 -1.18 -7.68
CA GLU A 346 -7.92 -2.21 -8.05
C GLU A 346 -8.07 -2.65 -9.51
N ASP A 347 -9.30 -2.99 -9.94
CA ASP A 347 -9.55 -3.38 -11.32
C ASP A 347 -9.24 -2.25 -12.31
N PHE A 348 -9.59 -1.00 -11.98
CA PHE A 348 -9.30 0.16 -12.83
C PHE A 348 -7.79 0.36 -13.02
N VAL A 349 -7.02 0.35 -11.94
CA VAL A 349 -5.56 0.51 -11.99
C VAL A 349 -4.92 -0.67 -12.72
N LYS A 350 -5.37 -1.91 -12.48
CA LYS A 350 -4.90 -3.12 -13.20
C LYS A 350 -5.01 -2.95 -14.70
N ILE A 351 -6.19 -2.55 -15.19
CA ILE A 351 -6.44 -2.38 -16.62
C ILE A 351 -5.52 -1.31 -17.21
N ARG A 352 -5.36 -0.17 -16.55
CA ARG A 352 -4.44 0.88 -17.00
C ARG A 352 -2.99 0.42 -17.05
N LEU A 353 -2.53 -0.35 -16.06
CA LEU A 353 -1.18 -0.92 -16.05
C LEU A 353 -0.99 -2.00 -17.13
N LEU A 354 -2.00 -2.81 -17.42
CA LEU A 354 -1.99 -3.75 -18.55
C LEU A 354 -1.88 -3.01 -19.89
N ASP A 355 -2.63 -1.92 -20.07
CA ASP A 355 -2.55 -1.08 -21.28
C ASP A 355 -1.15 -0.46 -21.44
N MET A 356 -0.57 0.06 -20.36
CA MET A 356 0.78 0.63 -20.37
C MET A 356 1.86 -0.41 -20.70
N SER A 357 1.70 -1.64 -20.22
CA SER A 357 2.68 -2.73 -20.40
C SER A 357 2.44 -3.57 -21.67
N LYS A 358 1.36 -3.31 -22.40
CA LYS A 358 0.93 -4.09 -23.57
C LYS A 358 2.00 -4.32 -24.64
N ARG A 359 2.90 -3.34 -24.81
CA ARG A 359 3.99 -3.39 -25.81
C ARG A 359 5.37 -3.56 -25.19
N ASP A 360 5.46 -3.69 -23.87
CA ASP A 360 6.70 -3.85 -23.13
C ASP A 360 6.65 -5.12 -22.29
N ARG A 361 7.25 -6.19 -22.83
CA ARG A 361 7.33 -7.49 -22.15
C ARG A 361 8.05 -7.39 -20.81
N GLY A 362 9.12 -6.60 -20.72
CA GLY A 362 9.89 -6.46 -19.50
C GLY A 362 9.05 -5.81 -18.41
N LEU A 363 8.37 -4.72 -18.76
CA LEU A 363 7.46 -4.04 -17.84
C LEU A 363 6.29 -4.93 -17.41
N ALA A 364 5.70 -5.70 -18.32
CA ALA A 364 4.61 -6.62 -17.99
C ALA A 364 5.03 -7.69 -16.98
N ILE A 365 6.25 -8.22 -17.10
CA ILE A 365 6.82 -9.18 -16.14
C ILE A 365 7.05 -8.52 -14.78
N ASP A 366 7.61 -7.31 -14.79
CA ASP A 366 7.95 -6.56 -13.56
C ASP A 366 6.70 -6.14 -12.76
N ILE A 367 5.59 -5.82 -13.43
CA ILE A 367 4.33 -5.46 -12.78
C ILE A 367 3.52 -6.72 -12.40
N PHE A 368 3.42 -7.69 -13.31
CA PHE A 368 2.50 -8.82 -13.22
C PHE A 368 3.24 -10.16 -13.13
N ASP A 369 3.57 -10.78 -14.27
CA ASP A 369 4.27 -12.06 -14.39
C ASP A 369 4.53 -12.41 -15.88
N GLU A 370 5.26 -13.50 -16.13
CA GLU A 370 5.54 -13.99 -17.48
C GLU A 370 4.27 -14.39 -18.26
N ALA A 371 3.29 -15.00 -17.58
CA ALA A 371 2.07 -15.46 -18.22
C ALA A 371 1.23 -14.29 -18.77
N THR A 372 1.16 -13.20 -18.00
CA THR A 372 0.52 -11.95 -18.38
C THR A 372 1.25 -11.32 -19.56
N ALA A 373 2.58 -11.26 -19.50
CA ALA A 373 3.41 -10.71 -20.59
C ALA A 373 3.24 -11.47 -21.91
N ASP A 374 3.22 -12.81 -21.86
CA ASP A 374 2.96 -13.65 -23.04
C ASP A 374 1.55 -13.47 -23.60
N GLY A 375 0.56 -13.30 -22.72
CA GLY A 375 -0.82 -12.97 -23.07
C GLY A 375 -0.90 -11.63 -23.81
N LEU A 376 -0.30 -10.57 -23.26
CA LEU A 376 -0.28 -9.24 -23.87
C LEU A 376 0.45 -9.22 -25.21
N ARG A 377 1.53 -9.99 -25.37
CA ARG A 377 2.19 -10.17 -26.67
C ARG A 377 1.24 -10.74 -27.73
N GLN A 378 0.39 -11.69 -27.36
CA GLN A 378 -0.61 -12.24 -28.28
C GLN A 378 -1.68 -11.20 -28.62
N VAL A 379 -2.12 -10.40 -27.65
CA VAL A 379 -3.03 -9.27 -27.91
C VAL A 379 -2.40 -8.32 -28.93
N ALA A 380 -1.16 -7.89 -28.71
CA ALA A 380 -0.46 -6.99 -29.62
C ALA A 380 -0.27 -7.60 -31.02
N TYR A 381 -0.03 -8.90 -31.12
CA TYR A 381 0.03 -9.61 -32.39
C TYR A 381 -1.31 -9.59 -33.13
N LEU A 382 -2.41 -9.92 -32.46
CA LEU A 382 -3.76 -9.91 -33.05
C LEU A 382 -4.15 -8.50 -33.55
N GLU A 383 -3.81 -7.46 -32.80
CA GLU A 383 -4.00 -6.07 -33.24
C GLU A 383 -3.17 -5.73 -34.47
N SER A 384 -1.92 -6.21 -34.54
CA SER A 384 -1.02 -5.94 -35.66
C SER A 384 -1.50 -6.55 -36.99
N ILE A 385 -2.32 -7.60 -36.93
CA ILE A 385 -2.93 -8.25 -38.10
C ILE A 385 -4.40 -7.85 -38.31
N GLY A 386 -4.89 -6.84 -37.57
CA GLY A 386 -6.24 -6.27 -37.73
C GLY A 386 -7.38 -7.10 -37.10
N GLN A 387 -7.07 -8.11 -36.29
CA GLN A 387 -8.07 -8.93 -35.59
C GLN A 387 -8.46 -8.29 -34.24
N TYR A 388 -9.11 -7.13 -34.28
CA TYR A 388 -9.39 -6.33 -33.08
C TYR A 388 -10.38 -7.00 -32.11
N ASP A 389 -11.42 -7.69 -32.60
CA ASP A 389 -12.39 -8.37 -31.72
C ASP A 389 -11.74 -9.54 -30.95
N GLU A 390 -10.91 -10.33 -31.63
CA GLU A 390 -10.15 -11.43 -31.01
C GLU A 390 -9.09 -10.88 -30.04
N ALA A 391 -8.43 -9.77 -30.40
CA ALA A 391 -7.50 -9.09 -29.52
C ALA A 391 -8.18 -8.61 -28.23
N GLN A 392 -9.38 -8.02 -28.33
CA GLN A 392 -10.13 -7.57 -27.16
C GLN A 392 -10.58 -8.74 -26.28
N GLN A 393 -11.06 -9.83 -26.88
CA GLN A 393 -11.40 -11.04 -26.14
C GLN A 393 -10.17 -11.57 -25.39
N ARG A 394 -9.03 -11.65 -26.07
CA ARG A 394 -7.78 -12.11 -25.47
C ARG A 394 -7.31 -11.19 -24.35
N PHE A 395 -7.43 -9.88 -24.53
CA PHE A 395 -7.10 -8.90 -23.50
C PHE A 395 -7.95 -9.09 -22.24
N ASN A 396 -9.26 -9.31 -22.39
CA ASN A 396 -10.15 -9.57 -21.26
C ASN A 396 -9.76 -10.85 -20.51
N GLU A 397 -9.40 -11.92 -21.22
CA GLU A 397 -8.90 -13.17 -20.61
C GLU A 397 -7.59 -12.97 -19.84
N VAL A 398 -6.69 -12.13 -20.36
CA VAL A 398 -5.44 -11.77 -19.70
C VAL A 398 -5.72 -10.95 -18.45
N ALA A 399 -6.58 -9.94 -18.53
CA ALA A 399 -6.96 -9.08 -17.41
C ALA A 399 -7.66 -9.83 -16.26
N GLU A 400 -8.44 -10.87 -16.59
CA GLU A 400 -9.07 -11.75 -15.60
C GLU A 400 -8.04 -12.59 -14.84
N LYS A 401 -6.95 -12.99 -15.50
CA LYS A 401 -5.91 -13.87 -14.94
C LYS A 401 -4.74 -13.12 -14.32
N ALA A 402 -4.47 -11.89 -14.75
CA ALA A 402 -3.35 -11.11 -14.27
C ALA A 402 -3.47 -10.86 -12.76
N PRO A 403 -2.37 -11.00 -12.00
CA PRO A 403 -2.38 -10.79 -10.56
C PRO A 403 -2.76 -9.34 -10.21
N GLY A 404 -3.58 -9.18 -9.18
CA GLY A 404 -3.98 -7.88 -8.64
C GLY A 404 -2.86 -7.18 -7.86
N GLY A 405 -3.05 -5.91 -7.55
CA GLY A 405 -2.15 -5.10 -6.74
C GLY A 405 -2.34 -5.36 -5.24
N GLY A 406 -3.53 -5.82 -4.85
CA GLY A 406 -3.93 -5.97 -3.45
C GLY A 406 -4.25 -4.62 -2.83
N PHE A 407 -5.34 -3.97 -3.28
CA PHE A 407 -5.78 -2.67 -2.73
C PHE A 407 -6.34 -2.82 -1.31
N CYS A 408 -6.87 -4.01 -1.00
CA CYS A 408 -7.39 -4.35 0.31
C CYS A 408 -6.29 -4.94 1.19
N GLY A 409 -5.67 -4.13 2.05
CA GLY A 409 -4.65 -4.53 3.04
C GLY A 409 -5.10 -5.74 3.88
N ALA A 410 -4.25 -6.73 4.10
CA ALA A 410 -4.46 -8.01 4.82
C ALA A 410 -5.82 -8.75 4.73
N GLY A 411 -6.68 -8.49 3.74
CA GLY A 411 -8.08 -8.96 3.78
C GLY A 411 -8.97 -8.15 4.74
N SER A 412 -8.55 -6.96 5.16
CA SER A 412 -9.26 -5.98 5.99
C SER A 412 -10.63 -5.56 5.44
N CYS A 413 -10.80 -5.62 4.11
CA CYS A 413 -12.10 -5.38 3.47
C CYS A 413 -13.05 -6.59 3.59
N GLY A 414 -12.57 -7.77 4.01
CA GLY A 414 -13.39 -8.97 4.20
C GLY A 414 -14.03 -9.52 2.93
N LEU A 415 -13.54 -9.11 1.74
CA LEU A 415 -14.07 -9.52 0.45
C LEU A 415 -13.30 -10.72 -0.11
N GLU A 416 -14.02 -11.72 -0.59
CA GLU A 416 -13.46 -12.86 -1.32
C GLU A 416 -14.09 -13.00 -2.70
N ALA A 417 -13.24 -13.17 -3.72
CA ALA A 417 -13.70 -13.48 -5.07
C ALA A 417 -14.37 -14.86 -5.13
N VAL A 418 -15.47 -14.96 -5.87
CA VAL A 418 -16.19 -16.21 -6.13
C VAL A 418 -15.88 -16.66 -7.55
N ASN A 419 -15.48 -17.92 -7.73
CA ASN A 419 -15.34 -18.50 -9.06
C ASN A 419 -16.71 -18.50 -9.78
N PRO A 420 -16.88 -17.71 -10.86
CA PRO A 420 -18.17 -17.56 -11.53
C PRO A 420 -18.61 -18.84 -12.26
N TYR A 421 -17.69 -19.76 -12.56
CA TYR A 421 -17.96 -21.00 -13.28
C TYR A 421 -18.37 -22.18 -12.36
N GLY A 422 -18.16 -22.06 -11.05
CA GLY A 422 -18.62 -23.03 -10.05
C GLY A 422 -20.13 -23.00 -9.86
N GLU A 423 -20.72 -24.05 -9.25
CA GLU A 423 -22.16 -24.11 -8.98
C GLU A 423 -22.64 -22.92 -8.13
N GLU A 424 -21.86 -22.57 -7.11
CA GLU A 424 -22.13 -21.41 -6.27
C GLU A 424 -22.05 -20.10 -7.04
N GLY A 425 -21.02 -19.93 -7.88
CA GLY A 425 -20.85 -18.74 -8.72
C GLY A 425 -22.02 -18.53 -9.67
N LYS A 426 -22.48 -19.59 -10.33
CA LYS A 426 -23.65 -19.56 -11.22
C LYS A 426 -24.94 -19.20 -10.47
N LEU A 427 -25.14 -19.76 -9.28
CA LEU A 427 -26.29 -19.43 -8.44
C LEU A 427 -26.26 -17.96 -8.02
N LEU A 428 -25.12 -17.47 -7.55
CA LEU A 428 -24.96 -16.07 -7.12
C LEU A 428 -25.08 -15.11 -8.30
N ALA A 429 -24.51 -15.44 -9.46
CA ALA A 429 -24.63 -14.67 -10.69
C ALA A 429 -26.10 -14.44 -11.06
N SER A 430 -26.93 -15.48 -10.97
CA SER A 430 -28.36 -15.37 -11.26
C SER A 430 -29.09 -14.44 -10.27
N LYS A 431 -28.79 -14.54 -8.97
CA LYS A 431 -29.41 -13.72 -7.91
C LYS A 431 -28.97 -12.25 -7.99
N LEU A 432 -27.71 -12.03 -8.33
CA LEU A 432 -27.10 -10.71 -8.48
C LEU A 432 -27.42 -10.05 -9.83
N ARG A 433 -28.05 -10.78 -10.76
CA ARG A 433 -28.25 -10.33 -12.15
C ARG A 433 -26.92 -9.95 -12.81
N ALA A 434 -25.88 -10.74 -12.52
CA ALA A 434 -24.56 -10.56 -13.08
C ALA A 434 -24.58 -10.87 -14.59
N LYS A 435 -23.79 -10.12 -15.36
CA LYS A 435 -23.54 -10.33 -16.78
C LYS A 435 -22.13 -10.91 -16.96
N THR A 436 -21.88 -11.47 -18.14
CA THR A 436 -20.52 -11.87 -18.54
C THR A 436 -19.55 -10.70 -18.37
N GLY A 437 -18.43 -10.94 -17.71
CA GLY A 437 -17.42 -9.93 -17.38
C GLY A 437 -17.62 -9.22 -16.04
N ASP A 438 -18.69 -9.52 -15.29
CA ASP A 438 -18.82 -9.05 -13.90
C ASP A 438 -17.99 -9.93 -12.95
N THR A 439 -17.26 -9.29 -12.05
CA THR A 439 -16.60 -9.95 -10.92
C THR A 439 -17.62 -10.15 -9.81
N ILE A 440 -17.63 -11.34 -9.19
CA ILE A 440 -18.50 -11.65 -8.04
C ILE A 440 -17.65 -11.76 -6.78
N THR A 441 -17.98 -11.01 -5.74
CA THR A 441 -17.30 -11.05 -4.44
C THR A 441 -18.27 -11.26 -3.29
N LYS A 442 -17.81 -11.91 -2.22
CA LYS A 442 -18.55 -12.11 -0.98
C LYS A 442 -17.91 -11.32 0.14
N ASP A 443 -18.72 -10.63 0.92
CA ASP A 443 -18.30 -10.04 2.17
C ASP A 443 -18.51 -11.04 3.31
N LYS A 444 -17.41 -11.57 3.84
CA LYS A 444 -17.43 -12.55 4.94
C LYS A 444 -17.51 -11.93 6.32
N VAL A 445 -17.32 -10.62 6.44
CA VAL A 445 -17.08 -9.98 7.73
C VAL A 445 -18.29 -9.14 8.15
N ARG A 446 -18.92 -8.42 7.22
CA ARG A 446 -20.05 -7.53 7.55
C ARG A 446 -21.32 -8.29 7.90
N THR A 447 -22.05 -7.69 8.83
CA THR A 447 -23.41 -8.04 9.18
C THR A 447 -24.38 -7.25 8.30
N CYS A 448 -25.25 -7.96 7.59
CA CYS A 448 -26.34 -7.30 6.85
C CYS A 448 -27.31 -6.63 7.84
N LYS A 449 -28.08 -5.63 7.38
CA LYS A 449 -29.15 -4.99 8.18
C LYS A 449 -30.16 -5.99 8.78
N CYS A 450 -30.26 -7.19 8.22
CA CYS A 450 -31.08 -8.28 8.76
C CYS A 450 -30.42 -9.06 9.92
N GLY A 451 -29.23 -8.65 10.38
CA GLY A 451 -28.48 -9.30 11.46
C GLY A 451 -27.62 -10.49 11.04
N SER A 452 -27.61 -10.87 9.76
CA SER A 452 -26.83 -12.02 9.28
C SER A 452 -25.42 -11.62 8.84
N ARG A 453 -24.41 -12.11 9.55
CA ARG A 453 -22.98 -11.92 9.24
C ARG A 453 -22.55 -12.75 8.03
N GLY A 454 -21.69 -12.20 7.19
CA GLY A 454 -21.08 -12.92 6.07
C GLY A 454 -22.04 -13.21 4.90
N SER A 455 -23.17 -12.50 4.85
CA SER A 455 -24.28 -12.80 3.93
C SER A 455 -24.34 -11.87 2.71
N ILE A 456 -23.49 -10.84 2.66
CA ILE A 456 -23.53 -9.84 1.59
C ILE A 456 -22.64 -10.30 0.43
N VAL A 457 -23.14 -10.15 -0.79
CA VAL A 457 -22.47 -10.54 -2.03
C VAL A 457 -22.63 -9.42 -3.04
N TYR A 458 -21.61 -9.23 -3.87
CA TYR A 458 -21.56 -8.23 -4.92
C TYR A 458 -21.37 -8.89 -6.29
N ALA A 459 -21.93 -8.26 -7.32
CA ALA A 459 -21.51 -8.44 -8.70
C ALA A 459 -21.21 -7.07 -9.29
N HIS A 460 -20.00 -6.87 -9.80
CA HIS A 460 -19.54 -5.55 -10.17
C HIS A 460 -18.66 -5.54 -11.43
N ASN A 461 -18.62 -4.37 -12.05
CA ASN A 461 -17.63 -3.97 -13.05
C ASN A 461 -17.45 -2.45 -12.96
N SER A 462 -16.61 -1.85 -13.82
CA SER A 462 -16.33 -0.41 -13.78
C SER A 462 -17.56 0.51 -13.92
N GLY A 463 -18.66 0.04 -14.51
CA GLY A 463 -19.88 0.83 -14.74
C GLY A 463 -21.09 0.45 -13.89
N LYS A 464 -21.00 -0.58 -13.04
CA LYS A 464 -22.13 -0.96 -12.16
C LYS A 464 -21.69 -1.78 -10.94
N VAL A 465 -22.49 -1.69 -9.89
CA VAL A 465 -22.43 -2.55 -8.71
C VAL A 465 -23.83 -3.07 -8.37
N ASN A 466 -23.98 -4.38 -8.31
CA ASN A 466 -25.15 -5.06 -7.77
C ASN A 466 -24.79 -5.67 -6.42
N LYS A 467 -25.60 -5.42 -5.40
CA LYS A 467 -25.44 -5.92 -4.03
C LYS A 467 -26.63 -6.79 -3.67
N TYR A 468 -26.37 -7.94 -3.05
CA TYR A 468 -27.38 -8.91 -2.65
C TYR A 468 -27.06 -9.51 -1.28
N CYS A 469 -28.07 -9.70 -0.43
CA CYS A 469 -27.93 -10.46 0.81
C CYS A 469 -28.50 -11.87 0.66
N THR A 470 -27.67 -12.89 0.89
CA THR A 470 -28.05 -14.31 0.80
C THR A 470 -29.04 -14.75 1.87
N SER A 471 -29.09 -14.06 3.01
CA SER A 471 -29.98 -14.40 4.13
C SER A 471 -31.37 -13.77 4.01
N CYS A 472 -31.47 -12.46 3.75
CA CYS A 472 -32.78 -11.77 3.68
C CYS A 472 -33.28 -11.46 2.26
N GLY A 473 -32.47 -11.71 1.23
CA GLY A 473 -32.85 -11.48 -0.16
C GLY A 473 -32.87 -10.01 -0.60
N SER A 474 -32.44 -9.08 0.26
CA SER A 474 -32.34 -7.66 -0.09
C SER A 474 -31.40 -7.47 -1.28
N TYR A 475 -31.82 -6.68 -2.26
CA TYR A 475 -31.08 -6.42 -3.50
C TYR A 475 -31.01 -4.91 -3.76
N GLU A 476 -29.84 -4.44 -4.16
CA GLU A 476 -29.57 -3.07 -4.57
C GLU A 476 -28.75 -3.10 -5.86
N SER A 477 -29.06 -2.21 -6.80
CA SER A 477 -28.30 -2.04 -8.04
C SER A 477 -28.01 -0.58 -8.24
N LYS A 478 -26.75 -0.28 -8.51
CA LYS A 478 -26.24 1.07 -8.65
C LYS A 478 -25.38 1.15 -9.89
N LYS A 479 -25.65 2.13 -10.74
CA LYS A 479 -24.72 2.51 -11.81
C LYS A 479 -23.60 3.30 -11.16
N THR A 480 -22.37 2.97 -11.49
CA THR A 480 -21.23 3.83 -11.19
C THR A 480 -20.99 4.69 -12.42
N SER A 481 -20.56 5.93 -12.19
CA SER A 481 -20.07 6.89 -13.18
C SER A 481 -18.74 6.37 -13.74
N GLY A 482 -18.75 5.19 -14.35
CA GLY A 482 -17.56 4.63 -14.97
C GLY A 482 -17.20 5.49 -16.17
N VAL A 483 -16.08 6.21 -16.09
CA VAL A 483 -15.31 6.56 -17.28
C VAL A 483 -15.10 5.24 -18.02
N GLN A 484 -15.85 5.02 -19.10
CA GLN A 484 -15.52 3.94 -20.03
C GLN A 484 -14.06 4.17 -20.42
N PRO A 485 -13.20 3.13 -20.42
CA PRO A 485 -11.93 3.24 -21.14
C PRO A 485 -12.30 3.78 -22.51
N ALA A 486 -11.80 4.96 -22.86
CA ALA A 486 -12.12 5.57 -24.14
C ALA A 486 -11.83 4.49 -25.18
N ALA A 487 -12.90 3.98 -25.82
CA ALA A 487 -12.73 3.27 -27.06
C ALA A 487 -11.94 4.25 -27.92
N GLN A 488 -10.71 3.89 -28.27
CA GLN A 488 -9.87 4.71 -29.13
C GLN A 488 -10.72 5.08 -30.35
N GLU A 489 -11.16 6.33 -30.42
CA GLU A 489 -11.64 6.88 -31.66
C GLU A 489 -10.46 6.77 -32.62
N SER A 490 -10.55 5.80 -33.52
CA SER A 490 -9.68 5.72 -34.67
C SER A 490 -9.95 6.96 -35.51
N THR A 491 -9.23 8.05 -35.21
CA THR A 491 -9.02 9.11 -36.18
C THR A 491 -8.18 8.53 -37.32
N ILE A 492 -8.86 7.85 -38.23
CA ILE A 492 -8.41 7.63 -39.59
C ILE A 492 -8.40 9.02 -40.23
N ALA A 493 -7.24 9.68 -40.21
CA ALA A 493 -6.97 10.72 -41.17
C ALA A 493 -6.81 10.05 -42.54
N ALA A 494 -7.74 10.38 -43.44
CA ALA A 494 -7.73 10.00 -44.85
C ALA A 494 -6.56 10.62 -45.61
#